data_AF-A0A6J7Q092-F1
#
_entry.id   AF-A0A6J7Q092-F1
#
_cell.length_a   1.000
_cell.length_b   1.000
_cell.length_c   1.000
_cell.angle_alpha   90.00
_cell.angle_beta   90.00
_cell.angle_gamma   90.00
#
_symmetry.space_group_name_H-M   'P 1'
#
loop_
_entity.id
_entity.type
_entity.pdbx_description
1 polymer ?
#
loop_
_entity_poly.entity_id
_entity_poly.type
_entity_poly.pdbx_seq_one_letter_code
_entity_poly.pdbx_strand_id
1 'polypeptide(L)' 'MRLAGGIEAMERFVSALQISSIGVSLGDVHSLAYPMPKRENLIRLSVGCEDVDDLMADYARGIAAAIN' A
#
# COMPACT_ATOMS: atom_id res chain seq x y z
N MET A 1 -6.89 -2.87 -3.43
CA MET A 1 -6.66 -4.32 -3.24
C MET A 1 -7.05 -4.75 -1.84
N ARG A 2 -7.20 -6.05 -1.60
CA ARG A 2 -7.44 -6.64 -0.28
C ARG A 2 -6.44 -7.78 -0.06
N LEU A 3 -5.86 -7.84 1.14
CA LEU A 3 -4.91 -8.88 1.52
C LEU A 3 -5.60 -9.98 2.32
N ALA A 4 -5.16 -11.23 2.14
CA ALA A 4 -5.49 -12.30 3.07
C ALA A 4 -4.80 -12.03 4.42
N GLY A 5 -5.50 -12.24 5.54
CA GLY A 5 -5.00 -11.89 6.88
C GLY A 5 -5.64 -10.64 7.51
N GLY A 6 -6.61 -10.01 6.82
CA GLY A 6 -7.49 -9.02 7.44
C GLY A 6 -6.78 -7.71 7.81
N ILE A 7 -7.16 -7.13 8.95
CA ILE A 7 -6.68 -5.82 9.40
C ILE A 7 -5.18 -5.83 9.71
N GLU A 8 -4.69 -6.91 10.30
CA GLU A 8 -3.27 -7.04 10.66
C GLU A 8 -2.37 -7.12 9.42
N ALA A 9 -2.76 -7.91 8.41
CA ALA A 9 -2.04 -7.96 7.14
C ALA A 9 -2.02 -6.59 6.42
N MET A 10 -3.14 -5.84 6.49
CA MET A 10 -3.21 -4.48 5.97
C MET A 10 -2.26 -3.52 6.70
N GLU A 11 -2.24 -3.56 8.03
CA GLU A 11 -1.35 -2.72 8.84
C GLU A 11 0.12 -3.03 8.57
N ARG A 12 0.49 -4.32 8.51
CA ARG A 12 1.84 -4.77 8.16
C ARG A 12 2.25 -4.33 6.77
N PHE A 13 1.36 -4.47 5.78
CA PHE A 13 1.61 -4.01 4.41
C PHE A 13 1.92 -2.52 4.37
N VAL A 14 1.03 -1.67 4.90
CA VAL A 14 1.17 -0.21 4.79
C VAL A 14 2.37 0.29 5.59
N SER A 15 2.64 -0.31 6.75
CA SER A 15 3.81 0.06 7.58
C SER A 15 5.15 -0.29 6.94
N ALA A 16 5.17 -1.24 6.01
CA ALA A 16 6.38 -1.70 5.34
C ALA A 16 6.72 -0.93 4.07
N LEU A 17 5.78 -0.14 3.52
CA LEU A 17 6.02 0.68 2.33
C LEU A 17 7.02 1.79 2.62
N GLN A 18 7.89 2.08 1.65
CA GLN A 18 8.93 3.09 1.73
C GLN A 18 8.75 4.20 0.70
N ILE A 19 8.04 3.94 -0.40
CA ILE A 19 7.78 4.92 -1.46
C ILE A 19 6.37 5.49 -1.30
N SER A 20 5.37 4.61 -1.20
CA SER A 20 3.98 5.03 -1.08
C SER A 20 3.68 5.62 0.29
N SER A 21 3.38 6.92 0.34
CA SER A 21 3.00 7.60 1.59
C SER A 21 1.54 7.38 1.94
N ILE A 22 1.18 7.50 3.22
CA ILE A 22 -0.23 7.40 3.63
C ILE A 22 -0.96 8.68 3.27
N GLY A 23 -1.98 8.60 2.40
CA GLY A 23 -2.71 9.77 1.93
C GLY A 23 -4.10 9.47 1.38
N VAL A 24 -5.01 10.43 1.53
CA VAL A 24 -6.42 10.31 1.09
C VAL A 24 -6.73 11.00 -0.24
N SER A 25 -5.81 11.82 -0.76
CA SER A 25 -5.88 12.42 -2.09
C SER A 25 -5.57 11.40 -3.20
N LEU A 26 -5.71 11.82 -4.46
CA LEU A 26 -5.51 11.03 -5.67
C LEU A 26 -4.99 11.92 -6.81
N GLY A 27 -4.22 11.33 -7.73
CA GLY A 27 -3.84 11.96 -8.99
C GLY A 27 -2.62 12.90 -8.95
N ASP A 28 -1.80 12.81 -7.90
CA ASP A 28 -0.52 13.51 -7.79
C ASP A 28 0.61 12.69 -8.45
N VAL A 29 1.79 13.31 -8.64
CA VAL A 29 3.00 12.64 -9.14
C VAL A 29 3.60 11.67 -8.11
N HIS A 30 3.19 11.77 -6.85
CA HIS A 30 3.63 10.90 -5.76
C HIS A 30 2.62 9.77 -5.50
N SER A 31 3.13 8.56 -5.30
CA SER A 31 2.35 7.39 -4.96
C SER A 31 1.79 7.46 -3.53
N LEU A 32 0.52 7.09 -3.36
CA LEU A 32 -0.18 7.10 -2.08
C LEU A 32 -0.87 5.77 -1.79
N ALA A 33 -0.79 5.32 -0.55
CA ALA A 33 -1.54 4.20 -0.01
C ALA A 33 -2.58 4.69 1.01
N TYR A 34 -3.83 4.24 0.87
CA TYR A 34 -4.88 4.55 1.84
C TYR A 34 -5.48 3.27 2.43
N PRO A 35 -5.13 2.91 3.68
CA PRO A 35 -5.79 1.81 4.40
C PRO A 35 -7.20 2.21 4.84
N MET A 36 -8.18 1.36 4.56
CA MET A 36 -9.59 1.56 4.89
C MET A 36 -10.11 0.42 5.80
N PRO A 37 -9.79 0.41 7.11
CA PRO A 37 -10.22 -0.64 8.03
C PRO A 37 -11.75 -0.80 8.08
N LYS A 38 -12.48 0.31 7.96
CA LYS A 38 -13.96 0.32 7.96
C LYS A 38 -14.60 -0.18 6.66
N ARG A 39 -13.80 -0.44 5.62
CA ARG A 39 -14.25 -0.97 4.32
C ARG A 39 -13.58 -2.30 4.05
N GLU A 40 -13.82 -3.25 4.94
CA GLU A 40 -13.30 -4.63 4.82
C GLU A 40 -11.78 -4.70 4.60
N ASN A 41 -11.03 -3.83 5.28
CA ASN A 41 -9.56 -3.75 5.18
C ASN A 41 -9.06 -3.52 3.74
N LEU A 42 -9.83 -2.76 2.95
CA LEU A 42 -9.44 -2.38 1.60
C LEU A 42 -8.26 -1.41 1.64
N ILE A 43 -7.27 -1.63 0.78
CA ILE A 43 -6.18 -0.69 0.53
C ILE A 43 -6.42 -0.05 -0.83
N ARG A 44 -6.50 1.28 -0.89
CA ARG A 44 -6.51 2.01 -2.16
C ARG A 44 -5.11 2.51 -2.46
N LEU A 45 -4.65 2.27 -3.69
CA LEU A 45 -3.37 2.77 -4.19
C LEU A 45 -3.66 3.88 -5.22
N SER A 46 -3.00 5.02 -5.07
CA SER A 46 -2.83 6.03 -6.11
C SER A 46 -1.42 5.86 -6.63
N VAL A 47 -1.25 5.47 -7.89
CA VAL A 47 0.07 5.28 -8.48
C VAL A 47 0.53 6.61 -9.07
N GLY A 48 1.70 7.07 -8.62
CA GLY A 48 2.37 8.28 -9.10
C GLY A 48 3.24 8.03 -10.33
N CYS A 49 4.29 8.81 -10.48
CA CYS A 49 5.22 8.80 -11.62
C CYS A 49 6.64 8.36 -11.23
N GLU A 50 6.80 7.62 -10.13
CA GLU A 50 8.07 7.00 -9.76
C GLU A 50 8.51 5.92 -10.76
N ASP A 51 9.76 5.45 -10.64
CA ASP A 51 10.24 4.32 -11.44
C ASP A 51 9.40 3.06 -11.17
N VAL A 52 9.07 2.34 -12.23
CA VAL A 52 8.21 1.15 -12.14
C VAL A 52 8.86 0.03 -11.34
N ASP A 53 10.17 -0.15 -11.46
CA ASP A 53 10.89 -1.22 -10.76
C ASP A 53 10.97 -0.91 -9.26
N ASP A 54 11.13 0.37 -8.90
CA ASP A 54 11.10 0.83 -7.52
C ASP A 54 9.72 0.61 -6.88
N LEU A 55 8.63 0.95 -7.59
CA LEU A 55 7.26 0.71 -7.11
C LEU A 55 6.95 -0.78 -6.96
N MET A 56 7.37 -1.60 -7.93
CA MET A 56 7.20 -3.05 -7.86
C MET A 56 7.95 -3.64 -6.67
N ALA A 57 9.18 -3.18 -6.41
CA ALA A 57 9.97 -3.59 -5.25
C ALA A 57 9.32 -3.16 -3.92
N ASP A 58 8.75 -1.96 -3.86
CA ASP A 58 8.07 -1.44 -2.66
C ASP A 58 6.80 -2.25 -2.33
N TYR A 59 5.97 -2.54 -3.34
CA TYR A 59 4.78 -3.37 -3.13
C TYR A 59 5.13 -4.82 -2.82
N ALA A 60 6.18 -5.39 -3.43
CA ALA A 60 6.66 -6.73 -3.08
C ALA A 60 7.11 -6.82 -1.62
N ARG A 61 7.84 -5.80 -1.13
CA ARG A 61 8.22 -5.65 0.29
C ARG A 61 6.99 -5.61 1.18
N GLY A 62 6.00 -4.78 0.84
CA GLY A 62 4.75 -4.68 1.61
C GLY A 62 4.00 -6.01 1.66
N ILE A 63 3.90 -6.72 0.52
CA ILE A 63 3.23 -8.03 0.45
C ILE A 63 3.96 -9.06 1.31
N ALA A 64 5.30 -9.10 1.25
CA ALA A 64 6.08 -10.01 2.08
C ALA A 64 5.88 -9.74 3.58
N ALA A 65 5.79 -8.47 3.99
CA ALA A 65 5.51 -8.10 5.37
C ALA A 65 4.11 -8.51 5.83
N ALA A 66 3.13 -8.59 4.91
CA ALA A 66 1.77 -8.96 5.24
C ALA A 66 1.54 -10.48 5.43
N ILE A 67 2.45 -11.30 4.88
CA ILE A 67 2.34 -12.77 4.92
C ILE A 67 3.07 -13.38 6.13
N ASN A 68 4.10 -12.70 6.62
CA ASN A 68 4.76 -13.02 7.91
C ASN A 68 3.93 -12.43 9.03
#